data_AF-X1HMT5-F1
#
_entry.id   AF-X1HMT5-F1
#
_cell.length_a   1.000
_cell.length_b   1.000
_cell.length_c   1.000
_cell.angle_alpha   90.00
_cell.angle_beta   90.00
_cell.angle_gamma   90.00
#
_symmetry.space_group_name_H-M   'P 1'
#
loop_
_entity.id
_entity.type
_entity.pdbx_description
1 polymer ?
#
loop_
_entity_poly.entity_id
_entity_poly.type
_entity_poly.pdbx_seq_one_letter_code
_entity_poly.pdbx_strand_id
1 'polypeptide(L)'
;AQSHNEDSPLASECALEFAVGGAILEEFGVGNTDYTTEINSVGANDVELLPTTVAGLTVDDAFYFGLDRKWGQLWLDIGTPAVGNFALAHEYWDGAVWSALADVVDNTGEFAVSGKHNIKWTVPGDWALKDVNGVNLYWIRARVSAVPGAYTTQPLGTQGWCEVIA
;
A
#
# COMPACT_ATOMS: atom_id res chain seq x y z
N ALA A 1 32.38 -28.24 31.26
CA ALA A 1 31.81 -28.45 29.92
C ALA A 1 30.76 -27.37 29.70
N GLN A 2 31.11 -26.29 29.00
CA GLN A 2 30.16 -25.27 28.57
C GLN A 2 29.74 -25.66 27.16
N SER A 3 28.47 -26.06 26.98
CA SER A 3 27.89 -26.18 25.65
C SER A 3 27.61 -24.78 25.13
N HIS A 4 28.36 -24.36 24.11
CA HIS A 4 27.96 -23.27 23.23
C HIS A 4 26.64 -23.65 22.57
N ASN A 5 25.62 -22.83 22.74
CA ASN A 5 24.39 -22.93 21.96
C ASN A 5 24.61 -22.05 20.72
N GLU A 6 24.99 -22.68 19.61
CA GLU A 6 25.22 -22.06 18.29
C GLU A 6 23.88 -21.85 17.54
N ASP A 7 22.85 -21.38 18.24
CA ASP A 7 21.58 -20.96 17.63
C ASP A 7 21.38 -19.47 17.90
N SER A 8 22.36 -18.68 17.50
CA SER A 8 22.14 -17.27 17.28
C SER A 8 21.23 -17.18 16.05
N PRO A 9 19.97 -16.71 16.17
CA PRO A 9 19.21 -16.42 14.97
C PRO A 9 20.05 -15.41 14.18
N LEU A 10 20.36 -15.77 12.93
CA LEU A 10 20.84 -14.85 11.91
C LEU A 10 20.15 -13.52 12.15
N ALA A 11 20.90 -12.42 12.23
CA ALA A 11 20.31 -11.10 12.33
C ALA A 11 19.29 -10.98 11.19
N SER A 12 18.02 -11.18 11.54
CA SER A 12 16.90 -10.85 10.68
C SER A 12 17.15 -9.40 10.36
N GLU A 13 17.33 -9.11 9.09
CA GLU A 13 17.48 -7.77 8.52
C GLU A 13 16.67 -6.82 9.40
N CYS A 14 17.28 -5.78 9.97
CA CYS A 14 16.61 -4.87 10.91
C CYS A 14 15.52 -4.07 10.17
N ALA A 15 14.44 -4.74 9.83
CA ALA A 15 13.21 -4.23 9.29
C ALA A 15 12.58 -3.34 10.37
N LEU A 16 12.51 -2.05 10.08
CA LEU A 16 11.81 -1.09 10.92
C LEU A 16 10.45 -0.83 10.28
N GLU A 17 9.39 -1.39 10.86
CA GLU A 17 8.00 -1.01 10.56
C GLU A 17 7.73 0.40 11.12
N PHE A 18 7.21 1.28 10.27
CA PHE A 18 6.82 2.64 10.60
C PHE A 18 5.33 2.84 10.36
N ALA A 19 4.73 3.76 11.13
CA ALA A 19 3.40 4.28 10.85
C ALA A 19 3.35 4.87 9.43
N VAL A 20 2.23 4.70 8.74
CA VAL A 20 2.03 5.25 7.40
C VAL A 20 1.97 6.78 7.53
N GLY A 21 2.88 7.48 6.86
CA GLY A 21 2.99 8.94 6.93
C GLY A 21 1.87 9.67 6.18
N GLY A 22 1.24 9.01 5.21
CA GLY A 22 0.06 9.48 4.52
C GLY A 22 -0.67 8.33 3.81
N ALA A 23 -2.01 8.31 3.90
CA ALA A 23 -2.87 7.32 3.26
C ALA A 23 -4.05 8.01 2.59
N ILE A 24 -4.03 8.11 1.26
CA ILE A 24 -5.01 8.91 0.51
C ILE A 24 -5.71 8.02 -0.52
N LEU A 25 -7.03 7.97 -0.48
CA LEU A 25 -7.83 7.43 -1.59
C LEU A 25 -8.10 8.58 -2.58
N GLU A 26 -7.72 8.39 -3.83
CA GLU A 26 -8.12 9.22 -4.97
C GLU A 26 -9.20 8.48 -5.76
N GLU A 27 -10.39 9.08 -5.81
CA GLU A 27 -11.43 8.76 -6.77
C GLU A 27 -11.24 9.68 -7.98
N PHE A 28 -10.75 9.14 -9.09
CA PHE A 28 -10.27 9.91 -10.23
C PHE A 28 -11.37 10.81 -10.80
N GLY A 29 -11.11 12.11 -10.84
CA GLY A 29 -12.08 13.12 -11.29
C GLY A 29 -13.18 13.46 -10.27
N VAL A 30 -13.18 12.83 -9.09
CA VAL A 30 -14.12 13.11 -7.99
C VAL A 30 -13.42 13.87 -6.87
N GLY A 31 -12.32 13.34 -6.35
CA GLY A 31 -11.58 13.97 -5.25
C GLY A 31 -10.75 12.99 -4.44
N ASN A 32 -10.21 13.51 -3.33
CA ASN A 32 -9.35 12.76 -2.41
C ASN A 32 -9.98 12.65 -1.03
N THR A 33 -9.85 11.48 -0.41
CA THR A 33 -10.18 11.23 1.00
C THR A 33 -8.93 10.80 1.75
N ASP A 34 -8.67 11.43 2.89
CA ASP A 34 -7.50 11.14 3.74
C ASP A 34 -7.87 10.14 4.82
N TYR A 35 -7.20 8.99 4.81
CA TYR A 35 -7.33 7.87 5.76
C TYR A 35 -6.08 7.72 6.65
N THR A 36 -5.21 8.73 6.71
CA THR A 36 -3.95 8.65 7.46
C THR A 36 -4.18 8.40 8.94
N THR A 37 -5.30 8.86 9.50
CA THR A 37 -5.63 8.61 10.91
C THR A 37 -6.09 7.17 11.12
N GLU A 38 -7.01 6.72 10.28
CA GLU A 38 -7.71 5.44 10.34
C GLU A 38 -6.72 4.28 10.14
N ILE A 39 -5.87 4.36 9.11
CA ILE A 39 -4.88 3.31 8.80
C ILE A 39 -3.84 3.10 9.91
N ASN A 40 -3.65 4.10 10.77
CA ASN A 40 -2.74 4.06 11.92
C ASN A 40 -3.47 3.79 13.24
N SER A 41 -4.78 3.52 13.20
CA SER A 41 -5.62 3.22 14.36
C SER A 41 -5.98 1.73 14.39
N VAL A 42 -6.46 1.17 15.51
CA VAL A 42 -6.92 -0.24 15.57
C VAL A 42 -8.38 -0.42 15.13
N GLY A 43 -8.96 0.58 14.45
CA GLY A 43 -10.31 0.52 13.92
C GLY A 43 -10.42 -0.55 12.85
N ALA A 44 -11.45 -1.40 12.94
CA ALA A 44 -11.64 -2.48 11.98
C ALA A 44 -12.45 -1.98 10.78
N ASN A 45 -11.94 -2.24 9.57
CA ASN A 45 -12.62 -1.92 8.31
C ASN A 45 -12.98 -0.43 8.14
N ASP A 46 -12.16 0.49 8.64
CA ASP A 46 -12.38 1.93 8.58
C ASP A 46 -11.53 2.64 7.51
N VAL A 47 -10.76 1.88 6.71
CA VAL A 47 -10.00 2.39 5.57
C VAL A 47 -10.58 1.86 4.27
N GLU A 48 -11.07 2.74 3.40
CA GLU A 48 -11.55 2.37 2.06
C GLU A 48 -10.38 2.23 1.09
N LEU A 49 -9.94 1.00 0.80
CA LEU A 49 -8.74 0.76 -0.03
C LEU A 49 -8.99 0.95 -1.53
N LEU A 50 -10.25 0.88 -1.96
CA LEU A 50 -10.74 1.23 -3.28
C LEU A 50 -12.11 1.92 -3.11
N PRO A 51 -12.67 2.59 -4.11
CA PRO A 51 -13.97 3.26 -4.01
C PRO A 51 -15.14 2.33 -3.62
N THR A 52 -16.11 2.87 -2.86
CA THR A 52 -17.28 2.13 -2.33
C THR A 52 -18.32 1.77 -3.36
N THR A 53 -18.40 2.55 -4.44
CA THR A 53 -19.44 2.36 -5.44
C THR A 53 -18.98 1.35 -6.48
N VAL A 54 -19.73 0.26 -6.62
CA VAL A 54 -19.49 -0.82 -7.59
C VAL A 54 -19.41 -0.31 -9.04
N ALA A 55 -20.17 0.74 -9.38
CA ALA A 55 -20.11 1.42 -10.67
C ALA A 55 -19.06 2.53 -10.74
N GLY A 56 -18.43 2.86 -9.60
CA GLY A 56 -17.45 3.94 -9.47
C GLY A 56 -16.01 3.48 -9.30
N LEU A 57 -15.73 2.16 -9.29
CA LEU A 57 -14.36 1.71 -9.57
C LEU A 57 -14.06 1.97 -11.05
N THR A 58 -13.27 3.00 -11.30
CA THR A 58 -12.86 3.44 -12.62
C THR A 58 -11.35 3.27 -12.80
N VAL A 59 -10.93 3.20 -14.06
CA VAL A 59 -9.50 3.26 -14.36
C VAL A 59 -8.96 4.60 -13.86
N ASP A 60 -7.76 4.55 -13.28
CA ASP A 60 -7.02 5.65 -12.66
C ASP A 60 -7.42 6.03 -11.23
N ASP A 61 -8.45 5.42 -10.64
CA ASP A 61 -8.60 5.45 -9.18
C ASP A 61 -7.35 4.89 -8.51
N ALA A 62 -6.95 5.43 -7.36
CA ALA A 62 -5.71 5.00 -6.72
C ALA A 62 -5.73 5.19 -5.21
N PHE A 63 -5.14 4.24 -4.49
CA PHE A 63 -4.81 4.43 -3.07
C PHE A 63 -3.32 4.70 -2.92
N TYR A 64 -2.98 5.81 -2.27
CA TYR A 64 -1.62 6.29 -2.04
C TYR A 64 -1.18 5.95 -0.63
N PHE A 65 0.04 5.42 -0.50
CA PHE A 65 0.72 5.19 0.77
C PHE A 65 2.05 5.93 0.76
N GLY A 66 2.30 6.75 1.78
CA GLY A 66 3.42 7.67 1.84
C GLY A 66 4.26 7.49 3.10
N LEU A 67 5.58 7.70 2.96
CA LEU A 67 6.51 7.81 4.08
C LEU A 67 7.51 8.96 3.85
N ASP A 68 8.03 9.53 4.92
CA ASP A 68 9.00 10.65 4.90
C ASP A 68 10.42 10.23 4.45
N ARG A 69 10.61 8.94 4.16
CA ARG A 69 11.84 8.31 3.66
C ARG A 69 11.49 7.21 2.66
N LYS A 70 12.46 6.83 1.83
CA LYS A 70 12.30 5.69 0.92
C LYS A 70 12.13 4.39 1.72
N TRP A 71 11.31 3.49 1.19
CA TRP A 71 10.85 2.27 1.85
C TRP A 71 10.58 1.17 0.81
N GLY A 72 10.55 -0.10 1.23
CA GLY A 72 10.58 -1.23 0.29
C GLY A 72 9.41 -2.19 0.41
N GLN A 73 8.60 -2.06 1.47
CA GLN A 73 7.53 -3.00 1.76
C GLN A 73 6.37 -2.32 2.49
N LEU A 74 5.14 -2.59 2.04
CA LEU A 74 3.88 -2.19 2.65
C LEU A 74 3.25 -3.40 3.32
N TRP A 75 2.90 -3.29 4.59
CA TRP A 75 2.01 -4.23 5.26
C TRP A 75 0.61 -3.65 5.33
N LEU A 76 -0.40 -4.45 5.01
CA LEU A 76 -1.81 -4.12 5.16
C LEU A 76 -2.51 -5.25 5.90
N ASP A 77 -3.28 -4.90 6.93
CA ASP A 77 -4.29 -5.78 7.50
C ASP A 77 -5.63 -5.49 6.85
N ILE A 78 -6.08 -6.40 5.99
CA ILE A 78 -7.32 -6.25 5.21
C ILE A 78 -8.43 -7.01 5.93
N GLY A 79 -9.42 -6.29 6.46
CA GLY A 79 -10.53 -6.90 7.18
C GLY A 79 -11.64 -7.39 6.25
N THR A 80 -11.92 -6.64 5.17
CA THR A 80 -12.86 -7.04 4.11
C THR A 80 -12.09 -7.14 2.81
N PRO A 81 -11.95 -8.32 2.19
CA PRO A 81 -11.24 -8.46 0.92
C PRO A 81 -12.10 -7.98 -0.26
N ALA A 82 -11.44 -7.50 -1.31
CA ALA A 82 -12.09 -7.18 -2.57
C ALA A 82 -12.69 -8.44 -3.23
N VAL A 83 -13.82 -8.27 -3.91
CA VAL A 83 -14.38 -9.29 -4.82
C VAL A 83 -14.69 -8.63 -6.15
N GLY A 84 -13.95 -8.98 -7.19
CA GLY A 84 -14.19 -8.47 -8.52
C GLY A 84 -13.19 -8.94 -9.57
N ASN A 85 -13.30 -8.38 -10.77
CA ASN A 85 -12.35 -8.55 -11.85
C ASN A 85 -11.83 -7.17 -12.29
N PHE A 86 -10.73 -6.77 -11.66
CA PHE A 86 -9.98 -5.54 -11.88
C PHE A 86 -8.49 -5.87 -11.83
N ALA A 87 -7.63 -4.89 -12.12
CA ALA A 87 -6.18 -5.06 -12.00
C ALA A 87 -5.54 -3.81 -11.41
N LEU A 88 -4.56 -3.97 -10.53
CA LEU A 88 -3.83 -2.86 -9.90
C LEU A 88 -2.41 -2.74 -10.45
N ALA A 89 -2.02 -1.51 -10.80
CA ALA A 89 -0.65 -1.13 -11.10
C ALA A 89 -0.03 -0.44 -9.89
N HIS A 90 1.15 -0.91 -9.47
CA HIS A 90 1.90 -0.33 -8.37
C HIS A 90 2.95 0.63 -8.91
N GLU A 91 2.84 1.91 -8.54
CA GLU A 91 3.62 2.99 -9.14
C GLU A 91 4.24 3.88 -8.06
N TYR A 92 5.36 4.51 -8.38
CA TYR A 92 6.05 5.50 -7.54
C TYR A 92 6.24 6.80 -8.31
N TRP A 93 6.47 7.90 -7.61
CA TRP A 93 6.81 9.18 -8.25
C TRP A 93 8.32 9.31 -8.48
N ASP A 94 8.74 9.45 -9.74
CA ASP A 94 10.16 9.56 -10.14
C ASP A 94 10.68 11.01 -10.19
N GLY A 95 9.82 11.99 -9.88
CA GLY A 95 10.13 13.42 -10.02
C GLY A 95 9.46 14.09 -11.22
N ALA A 96 8.97 13.32 -12.19
CA ALA A 96 8.33 13.81 -13.40
C ALA A 96 7.00 13.10 -13.73
N VAL A 97 6.93 11.78 -13.52
CA VAL A 97 5.74 10.96 -13.78
C VAL A 97 5.58 9.89 -12.70
N TRP A 98 4.39 9.28 -12.69
CA TRP A 98 4.18 8.03 -11.95
C TRP A 98 4.72 6.87 -12.79
N SER A 99 5.77 6.23 -12.28
CA SER A 99 6.51 5.15 -12.93
C SER A 99 6.23 3.82 -12.24
N ALA A 100 6.24 2.72 -12.99
CA ALA A 100 5.96 1.38 -12.44
C ALA A 100 7.05 0.95 -11.44
N LEU A 101 6.64 0.38 -10.31
CA LEU A 101 7.57 -0.28 -9.39
C LEU A 101 8.15 -1.55 -10.01
N ALA A 102 9.44 -1.80 -9.75
CA ALA A 102 10.13 -3.02 -10.19
C ALA A 102 10.00 -4.15 -9.16
N ASP A 103 9.98 -5.39 -9.65
CA ASP A 103 10.00 -6.63 -8.86
C ASP A 103 8.88 -6.70 -7.79
N VAL A 104 7.69 -6.21 -8.14
CA VAL A 104 6.55 -6.20 -7.23
C VAL A 104 6.12 -7.63 -6.90
N VAL A 105 6.05 -7.93 -5.61
CA VAL A 105 5.41 -9.13 -5.07
C VAL A 105 4.26 -8.66 -4.17
N ASP A 106 3.04 -8.85 -4.65
CA ASP A 106 1.80 -8.51 -3.94
C ASP A 106 1.17 -9.76 -3.34
N ASN A 107 1.31 -9.93 -2.02
CA ASN A 107 0.68 -11.01 -1.27
C ASN A 107 -0.72 -10.64 -0.75
N THR A 108 -1.18 -9.42 -0.97
CA THR A 108 -2.58 -9.01 -0.71
C THR A 108 -3.52 -9.46 -1.83
N GLY A 109 -2.96 -9.85 -2.99
CA GLY A 109 -3.71 -10.32 -4.15
C GLY A 109 -4.63 -9.24 -4.69
N GLU A 110 -4.11 -8.05 -4.97
CA GLU A 110 -4.90 -6.88 -5.39
C GLU A 110 -5.99 -6.51 -4.37
N PHE A 111 -5.61 -6.58 -3.08
CA PHE A 111 -6.51 -6.41 -1.93
C PHE A 111 -7.62 -7.47 -1.78
N ALA A 112 -7.52 -8.61 -2.47
CA ALA A 112 -8.50 -9.70 -2.41
C ALA A 112 -8.20 -10.77 -1.33
N VAL A 113 -7.13 -10.63 -0.56
CA VAL A 113 -6.75 -11.55 0.52
C VAL A 113 -6.89 -10.85 1.88
N SER A 114 -7.70 -11.42 2.76
CA SER A 114 -7.93 -10.90 4.12
C SER A 114 -6.79 -11.23 5.08
N GLY A 115 -6.56 -10.36 6.06
CA GLY A 115 -5.53 -10.48 7.09
C GLY A 115 -4.28 -9.63 6.80
N LYS A 116 -3.27 -9.74 7.67
CA LYS A 116 -1.99 -9.03 7.53
C LYS A 116 -1.13 -9.66 6.43
N HIS A 117 -1.07 -9.00 5.28
CA HIS A 117 -0.24 -9.37 4.13
C HIS A 117 0.62 -8.20 3.68
N ASN A 118 1.65 -8.47 2.86
CA ASN A 118 2.56 -7.45 2.37
C ASN A 118 2.59 -7.32 0.85
N ILE A 119 2.99 -6.13 0.40
CA ILE A 119 3.41 -5.82 -0.96
C ILE A 119 4.85 -5.35 -0.85
N LYS A 120 5.77 -5.88 -1.66
CA LYS A 120 7.18 -5.49 -1.67
C LYS A 120 7.69 -5.23 -3.07
N TRP A 121 8.72 -4.41 -3.19
CA TRP A 121 9.33 -4.00 -4.45
C TRP A 121 10.81 -3.70 -4.28
N THR A 122 11.51 -3.57 -5.41
CA THR A 122 12.86 -3.00 -5.44
C THR A 122 12.78 -1.49 -5.26
N VAL A 123 13.41 -0.95 -4.21
CA VAL A 123 13.38 0.49 -3.88
C VAL A 123 13.94 1.33 -5.05
N PRO A 124 13.16 2.25 -5.64
CA PRO A 124 13.63 3.04 -6.77
C PRO A 124 14.73 4.04 -6.43
N GLY A 125 15.77 4.08 -7.28
CA GLY A 125 16.91 4.98 -7.12
C GLY A 125 16.55 6.46 -7.32
N ASP A 126 15.66 6.75 -8.25
CA ASP A 126 15.18 8.08 -8.65
C ASP A 126 13.91 8.53 -7.93
N TRP A 127 13.39 7.75 -6.98
CA TRP A 127 12.20 8.13 -6.21
C TRP A 127 12.34 9.52 -5.60
N ALA A 128 11.38 10.39 -5.89
CA ALA A 128 11.33 11.76 -5.45
C ALA A 128 10.12 12.02 -4.54
N LEU A 129 10.20 13.08 -3.75
CA LEU A 129 9.06 13.58 -2.98
C LEU A 129 7.98 14.13 -3.91
N LYS A 130 6.71 13.93 -3.55
CA LYS A 130 5.55 14.50 -4.24
C LYS A 130 4.55 15.04 -3.22
N ASP A 131 4.00 16.21 -3.48
CA ASP A 131 2.82 16.69 -2.79
C ASP A 131 1.57 15.95 -3.31
N VAL A 132 0.90 15.21 -2.42
CA VAL A 132 -0.40 14.58 -2.66
C VAL A 132 -1.32 15.03 -1.53
N ASN A 133 -2.42 15.70 -1.87
CA ASN A 133 -3.38 16.24 -0.91
C ASN A 133 -2.76 17.13 0.18
N GLY A 134 -1.73 17.93 -0.15
CA GLY A 134 -1.04 18.82 0.79
C GLY A 134 0.01 18.13 1.68
N VAL A 135 0.31 16.86 1.42
CA VAL A 135 1.28 16.06 2.17
C VAL A 135 2.43 15.67 1.23
N ASN A 136 3.65 16.09 1.57
CA ASN A 136 4.84 15.90 0.72
C ASN A 136 5.71 14.73 1.22
N LEU A 137 5.62 13.57 0.57
CA LEU A 137 6.25 12.30 0.99
C LEU A 137 6.79 11.51 -0.21
N TYR A 138 7.47 10.38 0.08
CA TYR A 138 7.76 9.32 -0.89
C TYR A 138 6.55 8.41 -1.01
N TRP A 139 5.81 8.57 -2.09
CA TRP A 139 4.55 7.88 -2.33
C TRP A 139 4.70 6.65 -3.23
N ILE A 140 4.03 5.57 -2.84
CA ILE A 140 3.58 4.51 -3.74
C ILE A 140 2.07 4.67 -3.92
N ARG A 141 1.56 4.37 -5.12
CA ARG A 141 0.12 4.23 -5.35
C ARG A 141 -0.22 2.87 -5.93
N ALA A 142 -1.30 2.28 -5.46
CA ALA A 142 -1.97 1.16 -6.10
C ALA A 142 -3.10 1.73 -6.97
N ARG A 143 -2.85 1.86 -8.28
CA ARG A 143 -3.77 2.47 -9.24
C ARG A 143 -4.54 1.40 -9.98
N VAL A 144 -5.85 1.58 -10.13
CA VAL A 144 -6.70 0.76 -10.99
C VAL A 144 -6.25 0.94 -12.43
N SER A 145 -5.71 -0.14 -13.02
CA SER A 145 -5.20 -0.16 -14.39
C SER A 145 -6.22 -0.73 -15.38
N ALA A 146 -7.14 -1.57 -14.90
CA ALA A 146 -8.22 -2.15 -15.70
C ALA A 146 -9.38 -2.60 -14.82
N VAL A 147 -10.59 -2.57 -15.38
CA VAL A 147 -11.82 -3.14 -14.77
C VAL A 147 -12.56 -3.99 -15.81
N PRO A 148 -12.03 -5.17 -16.20
CA PRO A 148 -12.60 -6.00 -17.27
C PRO A 148 -13.89 -6.73 -16.89
N GLY A 149 -14.28 -6.76 -15.60
CA GLY A 149 -15.52 -7.38 -15.17
C GLY A 149 -16.13 -6.72 -13.94
N ALA A 150 -17.11 -7.39 -13.34
CA ALA A 150 -17.82 -6.84 -12.19
C ALA A 150 -16.88 -6.71 -10.99
N TYR A 151 -16.97 -5.59 -10.30
CA TYR A 151 -16.45 -5.36 -8.95
C TYR A 151 -17.66 -5.32 -8.01
N THR A 152 -17.68 -6.17 -6.99
CA THR A 152 -18.90 -6.47 -6.22
C THR A 152 -18.72 -6.34 -4.72
N THR A 153 -17.48 -6.31 -4.24
CA THR A 153 -17.17 -6.06 -2.84
C THR A 153 -15.93 -5.20 -2.76
N GLN A 154 -16.05 -4.11 -2.02
CA GLN A 154 -14.97 -3.18 -1.76
C GLN A 154 -14.00 -3.74 -0.72
N PRO A 155 -12.68 -3.61 -0.93
CA PRO A 155 -11.70 -3.91 0.10
C PRO A 155 -11.70 -2.84 1.19
N LEU A 156 -11.80 -3.26 2.45
CA LEU A 156 -11.68 -2.40 3.62
C LEU A 156 -10.46 -2.82 4.44
N GLY A 157 -9.54 -1.87 4.64
CA GLY A 157 -8.38 -1.99 5.51
C GLY A 157 -8.74 -1.77 6.98
N THR A 158 -7.96 -2.41 7.85
CA THR A 158 -7.97 -2.21 9.31
C THR A 158 -6.73 -1.43 9.74
N GLN A 159 -5.54 -1.82 9.27
CA GLN A 159 -4.28 -1.15 9.61
C GLN A 159 -3.24 -1.26 8.50
N GLY A 160 -2.25 -0.38 8.50
CA GLY A 160 -1.10 -0.47 7.60
C GLY A 160 0.22 0.02 8.20
N TRP A 161 1.33 -0.44 7.63
CA TRP A 161 2.68 -0.06 8.04
C TRP A 161 3.64 0.00 6.85
N CYS A 162 4.52 0.99 6.84
CA CYS A 162 5.61 1.09 5.88
C CYS A 162 6.88 0.51 6.48
N GLU A 163 7.53 -0.43 5.80
CA GLU A 163 8.77 -1.04 6.25
C GLU A 163 9.96 -0.55 5.42
N VAL A 164 11.00 -0.10 6.13
CA VAL A 164 12.30 0.21 5.53
C VAL A 164 13.18 -1.03 5.61
N ILE A 165 13.58 -1.53 4.44
CA ILE A 165 14.52 -2.64 4.32
C ILE A 165 15.94 -2.05 4.36
N ALA A 166 16.77 -2.60 5.24
CA ALA A 166 18.14 -2.12 5.51
C ALA A 166 19.16 -2.59 4.46
#